data_AF-X1U6E4-F1
#
_entry.id   AF-X1U6E4-F1
#
_cell.length_a   1.000
_cell.length_b   1.000
_cell.length_c   1.000
_cell.angle_alpha   90.00
_cell.angle_beta   90.00
_cell.angle_gamma   90.00
#
_symmetry.space_group_name_H-M   'P 1'
#
loop_
_entity.id
_entity.type
_entity.pdbx_description
1 polymer ?
#
loop_
_entity_poly.entity_id
_entity_poly.type
_entity_poly.pdbx_seq_one_letter_code
_entity_poly.pdbx_strand_id
1 'polypeptide(L)' 'MQKVITDDLDALLGILPLHIRQPLCRQKDLSELLEVVLDLGRPSEARFPRREIILAPKEVDETDIDYVVSRIGSFGD' A
#
# COMPACT_ATOMS: atom_id res chain seq x y z
N MET A 1 8.71 19.71 8.99
CA MET A 1 8.31 18.34 9.37
C MET A 1 7.41 17.65 8.35
N GLN A 2 6.62 18.36 7.51
CA GLN A 2 5.78 17.72 6.48
C GLN A 2 6.51 16.91 5.41
N LYS A 3 7.76 17.26 5.08
CA LYS A 3 8.50 16.64 3.98
C LYS A 3 8.71 15.13 4.15
N VAL A 4 9.07 14.70 5.37
CA VAL A 4 9.34 13.30 5.70
C VAL A 4 8.08 12.43 5.53
N ILE A 5 6.91 12.94 5.94
CA ILE A 5 5.63 12.23 5.82
C ILE A 5 5.27 11.97 4.35
N THR A 6 5.54 12.93 3.46
CA THR A 6 5.33 12.75 2.02
C THR A 6 6.35 11.79 1.42
N ASP A 7 7.63 11.89 1.81
CA ASP A 7 8.71 11.05 1.28
C ASP A 7 8.49 9.56 1.64
N ASP A 8 8.06 9.25 2.87
CA ASP A 8 7.78 7.88 3.33
C ASP A 8 6.56 7.28 2.64
N LEU A 9 5.53 8.10 2.39
CA LEU A 9 4.34 7.69 1.65
C LEU A 9 4.67 7.37 0.19
N ASP A 10 5.49 8.19 -0.47
CA ASP A 10 5.93 7.93 -1.84
C ASP A 10 6.78 6.65 -1.93
N ALA A 11 7.64 6.39 -0.93
CA ALA A 11 8.40 5.15 -0.83
C ALA A 11 7.48 3.92 -0.69
N LEU A 12 6.49 3.98 0.20
CA LEU A 12 5.48 2.92 0.36
C LEU A 12 4.72 2.68 -0.95
N LEU A 13 4.26 3.73 -1.62
CA LEU A 13 3.56 3.60 -2.90
C LEU A 13 4.47 3.03 -3.99
N GLY A 14 5.78 3.29 -3.93
CA GLY A 14 6.78 2.77 -4.87
C GLY A 14 6.91 1.25 -4.86
N ILE A 15 6.70 0.61 -3.71
CA ILE A 15 6.87 -0.85 -3.55
C ILE A 15 5.61 -1.67 -3.86
N LEU A 16 4.43 -1.04 -3.94
CA LEU A 16 3.16 -1.73 -4.15
C LEU A 16 2.92 -2.13 -5.62
N PRO A 17 2.28 -3.29 -5.88
CA PRO A 17 1.83 -3.65 -7.23
C PRO A 17 0.88 -2.61 -7.82
N LEU A 18 0.90 -2.46 -9.14
CA LEU A 18 0.16 -1.40 -9.83
C LEU A 18 -1.35 -1.43 -9.52
N HIS A 19 -1.92 -2.63 -9.44
CA HIS A 19 -3.36 -2.83 -9.20
C HIS A 19 -3.80 -2.46 -7.77
N ILE A 20 -2.87 -2.40 -6.81
CA ILE A 20 -3.09 -1.90 -5.44
C ILE A 20 -2.79 -0.40 -5.35
N ARG A 21 -1.71 0.05 -6.00
CA ARG A 21 -1.26 1.44 -5.98
C ARG A 21 -2.25 2.39 -6.67
N GLN A 22 -2.77 2.03 -7.84
CA GLN A 22 -3.68 2.89 -8.60
C GLN A 22 -4.95 3.30 -7.83
N PRO A 23 -5.70 2.38 -7.18
CA PRO A 23 -6.87 2.77 -6.40
C PRO A 23 -6.50 3.60 -5.16
N LEU A 24 -5.35 3.36 -4.52
CA LEU A 24 -4.81 4.21 -3.44
C LEU A 24 -4.57 5.65 -3.91
N CYS A 25 -3.86 5.83 -5.02
CA CYS A 25 -3.56 7.16 -5.57
C CYS A 25 -4.79 7.98 -5.98
N ARG A 26 -5.97 7.36 -6.07
CA ARG A 26 -7.25 8.03 -6.38
C ARG A 26 -7.99 8.51 -5.13
N GLN A 27 -7.52 8.16 -3.93
CA GLN A 27 -8.13 8.58 -2.68
C GLN A 27 -7.78 10.04 -2.36
N LYS A 28 -8.78 10.85 -2.02
CA LYS A 28 -8.59 12.29 -1.74
C LYS A 28 -7.82 12.54 -0.44
N ASP A 29 -7.92 11.60 0.48
CA ASP A 29 -7.34 11.54 1.83
C ASP A 29 -6.13 10.60 1.87
N LEU A 30 -5.46 10.34 0.73
CA LEU A 30 -4.27 9.46 0.67
C LEU A 30 -3.18 9.86 1.67
N SER A 31 -3.03 11.15 1.96
CA SER A 31 -2.09 11.65 2.98
C SER A 31 -2.41 11.20 4.41
N GLU A 32 -3.62 10.69 4.65
CA GLU A 32 -4.07 10.13 5.92
C GLU A 32 -4.02 8.59 5.93
N LEU A 33 -3.45 7.95 4.90
CA LEU A 33 -3.31 6.49 4.85
C LEU A 33 -2.59 5.98 6.11
N LEU A 34 -3.20 5.01 6.78
CA LEU A 34 -2.62 4.36 7.96
C LEU A 34 -1.86 3.10 7.57
N GLU A 35 -2.50 2.23 6.79
CA GLU A 35 -1.93 0.95 6.38
C GLU A 35 -2.58 0.40 5.10
N VAL A 36 -1.85 -0.47 4.43
CA VAL A 36 -2.32 -1.31 3.32
C VAL A 36 -2.18 -2.76 3.74
N VAL A 37 -3.28 -3.51 3.74
CA VAL A 37 -3.32 -4.91 4.17
C VAL A 37 -3.32 -5.81 2.94
N LEU A 38 -2.33 -6.70 2.87
CA LEU A 38 -2.15 -7.69 1.81
C LEU A 38 -2.16 -9.10 2.41
N ASP A 39 -3.36 -9.60 2.68
CA ASP A 39 -3.55 -10.97 3.18
C ASP A 39 -3.69 -11.94 2.00
N LEU A 40 -2.82 -12.95 1.94
CA LEU A 40 -2.87 -13.98 0.88
C LEU A 40 -4.25 -14.65 0.82
N GLY A 41 -4.85 -14.68 -0.36
CA GLY A 41 -6.20 -15.23 -0.60
C GLY A 41 -7.34 -14.31 -0.18
N ARG A 42 -7.09 -13.01 0.04
CA ARG A 42 -8.13 -12.00 0.34
C ARG A 42 -7.98 -10.78 -0.55
N PRO A 43 -9.08 -10.04 -0.82
CA PRO A 43 -8.99 -8.72 -1.44
C PRO A 43 -8.08 -7.80 -0.63
N SER A 44 -7.29 -6.99 -1.33
CA SER A 44 -6.42 -5.99 -0.67
C SER A 44 -7.24 -4.85 -0.08
N GLU A 45 -6.80 -4.34 1.07
CA GLU A 45 -7.50 -3.29 1.82
C GLU A 45 -6.57 -2.11 2.14
N ALA A 46 -7.17 -0.92 2.31
CA ALA A 46 -6.50 0.26 2.84
C ALA A 46 -7.31 0.86 3.99
N ARG A 47 -6.61 1.21 5.07
CA ARG A 47 -7.23 1.83 6.25
C ARG A 47 -6.85 3.30 6.38
N PHE A 48 -7.84 4.10 6.74
CA PHE A 48 -7.77 5.53 7.01
C PHE A 48 -8.40 5.79 8.40
N PRO A 49 -8.17 6.94 9.05
CA PRO A 49 -8.67 7.22 10.40
C PRO A 49 -10.19 7.06 10.58
N ARG A 50 -10.97 7.17 9.50
CA ARG A 50 -12.44 7.17 9.53
C ARG A 50 -13.08 6.13 8.64
N ARG A 51 -12.30 5.38 7.85
CA ARG A 51 -12.84 4.46 6.85
C ARG A 51 -11.82 3.41 6.43
N GLU A 52 -12.34 2.34 5.88
CA GLU A 52 -11.57 1.28 5.24
C GLU A 52 -12.14 1.05 3.84
N ILE A 53 -11.28 0.67 2.90
CA ILE A 53 -11.71 0.35 1.53
C ILE A 53 -11.04 -0.91 1.03
N ILE A 54 -11.78 -1.66 0.22
CA ILE A 54 -11.21 -2.69 -0.64
C ILE A 54 -10.62 -2.01 -1.87
N LEU A 55 -9.34 -2.25 -2.15
CA LEU A 55 -8.59 -1.62 -3.24
C LEU A 55 -8.83 -2.33 -4.57
N ALA A 56 -8.86 -3.65 -4.55
CA ALA A 56 -9.13 -4.48 -5.72
C ALA A 56 -10.01 -5.68 -5.33
N PRO A 57 -10.98 -6.09 -6.17
CA PRO A 57 -11.76 -7.30 -5.93
C PRO A 57 -10.94 -8.58 -6.17
N LYS A 58 -9.78 -8.47 -6.83
CA LYS A 58 -8.83 -9.56 -6.99
C LYS A 58 -8.24 -9.90 -5.62
N GLU A 59 -8.25 -11.18 -5.28
CA GLU A 59 -7.51 -11.68 -4.13
C GLU A 59 -6.00 -11.48 -4.34
N VAL A 60 -5.31 -11.14 -3.26
CA VAL A 60 -3.85 -11.09 -3.20
C VAL A 60 -3.32 -12.51 -3.39
N ASP A 61 -2.41 -12.67 -4.35
CA ASP A 61 -1.71 -13.93 -4.60
C ASP A 61 -0.24 -13.87 -4.15
N GLU A 62 0.47 -15.00 -4.24
CA GLU A 62 1.89 -15.08 -3.86
C GLU A 62 2.77 -14.11 -4.68
N THR A 63 2.42 -13.88 -5.95
CA THR A 63 3.18 -12.96 -6.82
C THR A 63 3.05 -11.52 -6.33
N ASP A 64 1.88 -11.13 -5.82
CA ASP A 64 1.65 -9.82 -5.23
C ASP A 64 2.51 -9.61 -3.96
N ILE A 65 2.63 -10.65 -3.12
CA ILE A 65 3.48 -10.63 -1.92
C ILE A 65 4.97 -10.58 -2.31
N ASP A 66 5.42 -11.46 -3.21
CA ASP A 66 6.80 -11.52 -3.69
C ASP A 66 7.23 -10.19 -4.33
N TYR A 67 6.34 -9.56 -5.08
CA TYR A 67 6.58 -8.25 -5.67
C TYR A 67 6.90 -7.20 -4.60
N VAL A 68 6.14 -7.17 -3.51
CA VAL A 68 6.37 -6.23 -2.41
C VAL A 68 7.66 -6.58 -1.68
N VAL A 69 7.85 -7.85 -1.29
CA VAL A 69 9.03 -8.32 -0.56
C VAL A 69 10.32 -8.03 -1.33
N SER A 70 10.35 -8.24 -2.64
CA SER A 70 11.53 -7.97 -3.48
C SER A 70 11.91 -6.49 -3.58
N ARG A 71 11.05 -5.58 -3.13
CA ARG A 71 11.21 -4.12 -3.22
C ARG A 71 11.32 -3.45 -1.86
N ILE A 72 11.07 -4.19 -0.79
CA ILE A 72 11.44 -3.76 0.56
C ILE A 72 12.97 -3.87 0.62
N GLY A 73 13.65 -2.74 0.82
CA GLY A 73 15.08 -2.75 1.09
C GLY A 73 15.38 -3.51 2.38
N SER A 74 16.61 -4.00 2.53
CA SER A 74 17.05 -4.59 3.80
C SER A 74 16.83 -3.59 4.93
N PHE A 75 16.13 -4.00 5.99
CA PHE A 75 16.03 -3.20 7.20
C PHE A 75 17.39 -3.23 7.91
N GLY A 76 18.08 -2.09 7.96
CA GLY A 76 19.35 -1.90 8.68
C GLY A 76 20.57 -1.74 7.76
N ASP A 77 21.02 -0.49 7.66
CA ASP A 77 22.42 -0.09 7.55
C ASP A 77 22.72 0.89 8.70
#